data_AF-A0A7C0UTG0-F1
#
_entry.id   AF-A0A7C0UTG0-F1
#
_cell.length_a   1.000
_cell.length_b   1.000
_cell.length_c   1.000
_cell.angle_alpha   90.00
_cell.angle_beta   90.00
_cell.angle_gamma   90.00
#
_symmetry.space_group_name_H-M   'P 1'
#
loop_
_entity.id
_entity.type
_entity.pdbx_description
1 polymer ?
#
loop_
_entity_poly.entity_id
_entity_poly.type
_entity_poly.pdbx_seq_one_letter_code
_entity_poly.pdbx_strand_id
1 'polypeptide(L)'
;MTEIAFSEYIKKLDSRMEKYIPPKPWTPADEALYGPENIFEIPPKEADEMRFKAIKYAFNHHYNNNSFYKNFCKENGISPEDIKSIEDLPKIPLIPDKFFKDYPSGEDFAAWLSGLVTGEMPDISINKKNPSYDDVIGAFNKAGMEIAYSSGTSGRYTFIPRNKKTFYASEYALAKTVISMVYPFWQYEMDGYLMMPNPHKTNVYAGKVCSMYFDAIENVEVAIDRDIPADLIKEAMGSGIKSSMIKFAVKRGNKKMVNRMIKWLREKEKENKKISMIGLPFILHFVMNKLEEEGETFDFGENGAVATGGGWKIYENERMPVEKFRKRVNDILGIPGEQCLDVYGMVEGNGWMVHCPEGHYLHV
;
A
#
# COMPACT_ATOMS: atom_id res chain seq x y z
N MET A 1 20.83 -1.19 -26.13
CA MET A 1 21.25 -1.68 -24.80
C MET A 1 20.85 -3.14 -24.74
N THR A 2 21.74 -4.03 -24.30
CA THR A 2 21.36 -5.43 -24.01
C THR A 2 20.34 -5.42 -22.89
N GLU A 3 19.17 -5.97 -23.17
CA GLU A 3 18.06 -6.08 -22.23
C GLU A 3 18.53 -6.96 -21.06
N ILE A 4 18.47 -6.43 -19.83
CA ILE A 4 18.79 -7.19 -18.62
C ILE A 4 17.80 -8.36 -18.53
N ALA A 5 18.27 -9.58 -18.29
CA ALA A 5 17.35 -10.71 -18.11
C ALA A 5 16.47 -10.50 -16.87
N PHE A 6 15.19 -10.87 -16.94
CA PHE A 6 14.25 -10.76 -15.81
C PHE A 6 14.80 -11.38 -14.51
N SER A 7 15.46 -12.53 -14.61
CA SER A 7 16.09 -13.19 -13.45
C SER A 7 17.19 -12.35 -12.79
N GLU A 8 17.98 -11.62 -13.56
CA GLU A 8 19.00 -10.71 -13.04
C GLU A 8 18.36 -9.45 -12.44
N TYR A 9 17.31 -8.95 -13.08
CA TYR A 9 16.55 -7.78 -12.66
C TYR A 9 15.89 -7.99 -11.28
N ILE A 10 15.18 -9.10 -11.09
CA ILE A 10 14.55 -9.42 -9.80
C ILE A 10 15.58 -9.78 -8.74
N LYS A 11 16.70 -10.45 -9.07
CA LYS A 11 17.78 -10.69 -8.11
C LYS A 11 18.40 -9.39 -7.58
N LYS A 12 18.54 -8.37 -8.43
CA LYS A 12 18.99 -7.04 -8.00
C LYS A 12 18.00 -6.39 -7.04
N LEU A 13 16.69 -6.51 -7.30
CA LEU A 13 15.65 -6.06 -6.38
C LEU A 13 15.72 -6.81 -5.05
N ASP A 14 15.73 -8.14 -5.07
CA ASP A 14 15.75 -8.98 -3.86
C ASP A 14 16.99 -8.70 -3.00
N SER A 15 18.15 -8.44 -3.60
CA SER A 15 19.35 -8.04 -2.86
C SER A 15 19.20 -6.70 -2.14
N ARG A 16 18.46 -5.73 -2.72
CA ARG A 16 18.14 -4.47 -2.04
C ARG A 16 17.07 -4.66 -0.96
N MET A 17 16.18 -5.62 -1.20
CA MET A 17 15.05 -5.92 -0.34
C MET A 17 15.33 -7.04 0.68
N GLU A 18 16.59 -7.45 0.89
CA GLU A 18 16.95 -8.60 1.73
C GLU A 18 16.32 -8.53 3.14
N LYS A 19 16.26 -7.34 3.74
CA LYS A 19 15.67 -7.13 5.07
C LYS A 19 14.17 -7.48 5.16
N TYR A 20 13.47 -7.53 4.02
CA TYR A 20 12.05 -7.85 3.92
C TYR A 20 11.79 -9.34 3.70
N ILE A 21 12.83 -10.11 3.36
CA ILE A 21 12.76 -11.53 3.04
C ILE A 21 13.18 -12.30 4.29
N PRO A 22 12.28 -13.07 4.94
CA PRO A 22 12.64 -13.82 6.13
C PRO A 22 13.62 -14.95 5.78
N PRO A 23 14.50 -15.37 6.71
CA PRO A 23 15.34 -16.55 6.49
C PRO A 23 14.49 -17.82 6.40
N LYS A 24 15.05 -18.85 5.75
CA LYS A 24 14.46 -20.19 5.67
C LYS A 24 14.51 -20.91 7.04
N PRO A 25 13.62 -21.88 7.31
CA PRO A 25 12.59 -22.44 6.42
C PRO A 25 11.38 -21.52 6.24
N TRP A 26 10.81 -21.53 5.04
CA TRP A 26 9.64 -20.76 4.69
C TRP A 26 8.35 -21.55 4.95
N THR A 27 7.31 -20.85 5.40
CA THR A 27 5.95 -21.40 5.41
C THR A 27 5.40 -21.48 3.98
N PRO A 28 4.33 -22.22 3.72
CA PRO A 28 3.69 -22.21 2.40
C PRO A 28 3.29 -20.83 1.89
N ALA A 29 2.91 -19.90 2.78
CA ALA A 29 2.61 -18.53 2.40
C ALA A 29 3.88 -17.72 2.06
N ASP A 30 4.97 -17.95 2.80
CA ASP A 30 6.28 -17.35 2.47
C ASP A 30 6.79 -17.89 1.12
N GLU A 31 6.70 -19.20 0.87
CA GLU A 31 7.05 -19.82 -0.42
C GLU A 31 6.24 -19.20 -1.58
N ALA A 32 4.94 -18.92 -1.37
CA ALA A 32 4.09 -18.31 -2.40
C ALA A 32 4.52 -16.87 -2.79
N LEU A 33 5.09 -16.11 -1.85
CA LEU A 33 5.48 -14.72 -2.05
C LEU A 33 6.95 -14.59 -2.50
N TYR A 34 7.86 -15.25 -1.80
CA TYR A 34 9.30 -15.11 -1.98
C TYR A 34 9.89 -16.13 -2.96
N GLY A 35 9.23 -17.28 -3.16
CA GLY A 35 9.72 -18.37 -4.01
C GLY A 35 9.71 -18.07 -5.51
N PRO A 36 8.60 -17.59 -6.09
CA PRO A 36 8.54 -17.31 -7.52
C PRO A 36 9.50 -16.21 -7.94
N GLU A 37 10.22 -16.43 -9.03
CA GLU A 37 10.99 -15.36 -9.66
C GLU A 37 10.04 -14.32 -10.27
N ASN A 38 9.12 -14.77 -11.14
CA ASN A 38 8.04 -13.96 -11.68
C ASN A 38 6.69 -14.48 -11.18
N ILE A 39 5.99 -13.69 -10.36
CA ILE A 39 4.68 -14.06 -9.82
C ILE A 39 3.56 -14.06 -10.89
N PHE A 40 3.79 -13.45 -12.05
CA PHE A 40 2.80 -13.32 -13.13
C PHE A 40 2.95 -14.35 -14.24
N GLU A 41 4.04 -15.12 -14.25
CA GLU A 41 4.34 -16.14 -15.28
C GLU A 41 4.36 -17.57 -14.73
N ILE A 42 3.86 -17.77 -13.51
CA ILE A 42 3.73 -19.11 -12.92
C ILE A 42 2.69 -19.91 -13.72
N PRO A 43 2.98 -21.16 -14.14
CA PRO A 43 2.00 -22.01 -14.78
C PRO A 43 0.74 -22.16 -13.92
N PRO A 44 -0.49 -22.06 -14.49
CA PRO A 44 -1.72 -22.01 -13.71
C PRO A 44 -1.88 -23.13 -12.67
N LYS A 45 -1.50 -24.36 -13.03
CA LYS A 45 -1.56 -25.50 -12.10
C LYS A 45 -0.64 -25.32 -10.89
N GLU A 46 0.58 -24.82 -11.12
CA GLU A 46 1.53 -24.57 -10.03
C GLU A 46 1.06 -23.41 -9.16
N ALA A 47 0.54 -22.34 -9.78
CA ALA A 47 -0.05 -21.22 -9.05
C ALA A 47 -1.23 -21.66 -8.15
N ASP A 48 -2.11 -22.53 -8.65
CA ASP A 48 -3.23 -23.10 -7.88
C ASP A 48 -2.74 -23.98 -6.72
N GLU A 49 -1.70 -24.80 -6.94
CA GLU A 49 -1.10 -25.59 -5.87
C GLU A 49 -0.47 -24.69 -4.77
N MET A 50 0.24 -23.63 -5.16
CA MET A 50 0.83 -22.66 -4.23
C MET A 50 -0.27 -21.93 -3.46
N ARG A 51 -1.30 -21.43 -4.15
CA ARG A 51 -2.46 -20.76 -3.56
C ARG A 51 -3.16 -21.65 -2.54
N PHE A 52 -3.46 -22.90 -2.90
CA PHE A 52 -4.10 -23.85 -1.98
C PHE A 52 -3.24 -24.11 -0.74
N LYS A 53 -1.95 -24.41 -0.91
CA LYS A 53 -1.03 -24.67 0.21
C LYS A 53 -0.92 -23.45 1.14
N ALA A 54 -0.76 -22.25 0.58
CA ALA A 54 -0.65 -21.01 1.34
C ALA A 54 -1.92 -20.71 2.15
N ILE A 55 -3.09 -20.74 1.50
CA ILE A 55 -4.36 -20.41 2.16
C ILE A 55 -4.73 -21.48 3.19
N LYS A 56 -4.55 -22.77 2.88
CA LYS A 56 -4.80 -23.85 3.85
C LYS A 56 -3.90 -23.74 5.07
N TYR A 57 -2.62 -23.42 4.88
CA TYR A 57 -1.69 -23.18 5.98
C TYR A 57 -2.15 -22.00 6.85
N ALA A 58 -2.46 -20.85 6.24
CA ALA A 58 -2.92 -19.68 6.97
C ALA A 58 -4.23 -19.95 7.74
N PHE A 59 -5.20 -20.60 7.09
CA PHE A 59 -6.46 -20.99 7.74
C PHE A 59 -6.23 -21.89 8.95
N ASN A 60 -5.43 -22.95 8.81
CA ASN A 60 -5.10 -23.85 9.90
C ASN A 60 -4.36 -23.14 11.05
N HIS A 61 -3.42 -22.25 10.71
CA HIS A 61 -2.69 -21.46 11.70
C HIS A 61 -3.62 -20.56 12.51
N HIS A 62 -4.47 -19.76 11.85
CA HIS A 62 -5.39 -18.85 12.52
C HIS A 62 -6.48 -19.60 13.30
N TYR A 63 -7.04 -20.68 12.76
CA TYR A 63 -8.04 -21.49 13.46
C TYR A 63 -7.51 -22.08 14.78
N ASN A 64 -6.25 -22.52 14.80
CA ASN A 64 -5.69 -23.16 15.99
C ASN A 64 -5.14 -22.16 17.02
N ASN A 65 -4.71 -20.98 16.58
CA ASN A 65 -3.94 -20.05 17.42
C ASN A 65 -4.63 -18.70 17.66
N ASN A 66 -5.85 -18.49 17.16
CA ASN A 66 -6.66 -17.31 17.47
C ASN A 66 -8.06 -17.72 17.92
N SER A 67 -8.35 -17.52 19.21
CA SER A 67 -9.61 -17.94 19.82
C SER A 67 -10.83 -17.27 19.20
N PHE A 68 -10.72 -16.00 18.80
CA PHE A 68 -11.79 -15.28 18.13
C PHE A 68 -12.13 -15.95 16.78
N TYR A 69 -11.12 -16.12 15.91
CA TYR A 69 -11.31 -16.70 14.59
C TYR A 69 -11.75 -18.17 14.66
N LYS A 70 -11.25 -18.93 15.63
CA LYS A 70 -11.69 -20.31 15.91
C LYS A 70 -13.19 -20.37 16.20
N ASN A 71 -13.68 -19.50 17.09
CA ASN A 71 -15.09 -19.46 17.45
C ASN A 71 -15.95 -19.02 16.27
N PHE A 72 -15.52 -17.99 15.53
CA PHE A 72 -16.18 -17.55 14.29
C PHE A 72 -16.31 -18.69 13.28
N CYS A 73 -15.26 -19.49 13.08
CA CYS A 73 -15.31 -20.66 12.21
C CYS A 73 -16.27 -21.74 12.73
N LYS A 74 -16.25 -22.03 14.04
CA LYS A 74 -17.18 -23.01 14.65
C LYS A 74 -18.64 -22.62 14.50
N GLU A 75 -18.98 -21.33 14.67
CA GLU A 75 -20.33 -20.81 14.47
C GLU A 75 -20.80 -20.93 13.01
N ASN A 76 -19.86 -20.85 12.07
CA ASN A 76 -20.11 -21.11 10.64
C ASN A 76 -20.01 -22.60 10.27
N GLY A 77 -19.81 -23.50 11.24
CA GLY A 77 -19.77 -24.95 11.01
C GLY A 77 -18.57 -25.44 10.19
N ILE A 78 -17.44 -24.72 10.22
CA ILE A 78 -16.25 -25.04 9.42
C ILE A 78 -15.01 -25.32 10.28
N SER A 79 -14.17 -26.25 9.82
CA SER A 79 -12.92 -26.67 10.47
C SER A 79 -11.80 -26.90 9.43
N PRO A 80 -10.52 -26.94 9.83
CA PRO A 80 -9.39 -27.23 8.93
C PRO A 80 -9.54 -28.54 8.14
N GLU A 81 -10.23 -29.54 8.69
CA GLU A 81 -10.46 -30.85 8.08
C GLU A 81 -11.41 -30.79 6.86
N ASP A 82 -12.22 -29.74 6.76
CA ASP A 82 -13.16 -29.52 5.65
C ASP A 82 -12.49 -29.01 4.38
N ILE A 83 -11.23 -28.56 4.48
CA ILE A 83 -10.47 -27.93 3.40
C ILE A 83 -9.45 -28.93 2.85
N LYS A 84 -9.82 -29.67 1.80
CA LYS A 84 -9.02 -30.77 1.24
C LYS A 84 -8.45 -30.46 -0.14
N SER A 85 -9.04 -29.51 -0.84
CA SER A 85 -8.72 -29.11 -2.21
C SER A 85 -8.92 -27.61 -2.43
N ILE A 86 -8.51 -27.09 -3.59
CA ILE A 86 -8.67 -25.67 -3.92
C ILE A 86 -10.15 -25.27 -4.04
N GLU A 87 -10.99 -26.21 -4.48
CA GLU A 87 -12.44 -26.05 -4.60
C GLU A 87 -13.13 -25.89 -3.23
N ASP A 88 -12.45 -26.28 -2.14
CA ASP A 88 -12.96 -26.13 -0.78
C ASP A 88 -12.66 -24.75 -0.18
N LEU A 89 -11.73 -23.96 -0.75
CA LEU A 89 -11.35 -22.65 -0.20
C LEU A 89 -12.53 -21.69 -0.01
N PRO A 90 -13.54 -21.63 -0.90
CA PRO A 90 -14.73 -20.80 -0.70
C PRO A 90 -15.58 -21.16 0.53
N LYS A 91 -15.35 -22.33 1.15
CA LYS A 91 -16.02 -22.71 2.41
C LYS A 91 -15.45 -21.97 3.62
N ILE A 92 -14.24 -21.40 3.52
CA ILE A 92 -13.63 -20.61 4.59
C ILE A 92 -14.44 -19.32 4.77
N PRO A 93 -14.95 -19.02 5.98
CA PRO A 93 -15.84 -17.90 6.18
C PRO A 93 -15.08 -16.57 6.05
N LEU A 94 -15.66 -15.63 5.30
CA LEU A 94 -15.09 -14.30 5.09
C LEU A 94 -15.36 -13.40 6.30
N ILE A 95 -14.34 -12.66 6.73
CA ILE A 95 -14.49 -11.66 7.80
C ILE A 95 -14.98 -10.35 7.18
N PRO A 96 -16.16 -9.82 7.57
CA PRO A 96 -16.67 -8.56 7.03
C PRO A 96 -15.84 -7.36 7.51
N ASP A 97 -15.69 -6.33 6.67
CA ASP A 97 -14.91 -5.12 7.00
C ASP A 97 -15.42 -4.41 8.27
N LYS A 98 -16.74 -4.47 8.52
CA LYS A 98 -17.38 -3.90 9.71
C LYS A 98 -16.78 -4.43 11.01
N PHE A 99 -16.27 -5.66 11.01
CA PHE A 99 -15.60 -6.25 12.17
C PHE A 99 -14.44 -5.38 12.67
N PHE A 100 -13.58 -4.93 11.75
CA PHE A 100 -12.42 -4.09 12.10
C PHE A 100 -12.77 -2.63 12.41
N LYS A 101 -14.03 -2.27 12.20
CA LYS A 101 -14.57 -0.95 12.53
C LYS A 101 -15.28 -0.95 13.86
N ASP A 102 -15.54 -2.09 14.51
CA ASP A 102 -16.34 -2.13 15.75
C ASP A 102 -15.49 -2.23 17.02
N TYR A 103 -14.52 -1.33 17.13
CA TYR A 103 -13.56 -1.31 18.25
C TYR A 103 -14.05 -0.43 19.41
N PRO A 104 -13.75 -0.82 20.67
CA PRO A 104 -14.02 -0.01 21.86
C PRO A 104 -12.98 1.10 22.03
N SER A 105 -13.06 1.88 23.12
CA SER A 105 -12.11 2.96 23.45
C SER A 105 -11.30 2.65 24.70
N GLY A 106 -10.18 3.36 24.92
CA GLY A 106 -9.40 3.24 26.16
C GLY A 106 -8.65 1.91 26.27
N GLU A 107 -8.59 1.32 27.47
CA GLU A 107 -7.90 0.05 27.71
C GLU A 107 -8.53 -1.11 26.93
N ASP A 108 -9.85 -1.12 26.77
CA ASP A 108 -10.56 -2.13 25.98
C ASP A 108 -10.12 -2.13 24.51
N PHE A 109 -9.68 -0.97 23.99
CA PHE A 109 -9.14 -0.90 22.63
C PHE A 109 -7.84 -1.70 22.48
N ALA A 110 -6.97 -1.65 23.51
CA ALA A 110 -5.76 -2.45 23.54
C ALA A 110 -6.08 -3.95 23.60
N ALA A 111 -7.02 -4.35 24.47
CA ALA A 111 -7.46 -5.74 24.55
C ALA A 111 -8.07 -6.24 23.23
N TRP A 112 -8.87 -5.40 22.57
CA TRP A 112 -9.45 -5.68 21.26
C TRP A 112 -8.38 -5.88 20.18
N LEU A 113 -7.39 -4.97 20.08
CA LEU A 113 -6.27 -5.10 19.14
C LEU A 113 -5.48 -6.40 19.37
N SER A 114 -5.20 -6.75 20.63
CA SER A 114 -4.52 -7.99 20.98
C SER A 114 -5.31 -9.23 20.53
N GLY A 115 -6.64 -9.19 20.62
CA GLY A 115 -7.51 -10.28 20.16
C GLY A 115 -7.50 -10.52 18.64
N LEU A 116 -7.09 -9.52 17.85
CA LEU A 116 -6.93 -9.65 16.39
C LEU A 116 -5.63 -10.35 15.99
N VAL A 117 -4.63 -10.40 16.89
CA VAL A 117 -3.33 -10.98 16.60
C VAL A 117 -3.40 -12.50 16.73
N THR A 118 -2.70 -13.20 15.84
CA THR A 118 -2.46 -14.64 15.95
C THR A 118 -1.00 -14.86 16.28
N GLY A 119 -0.74 -15.60 17.37
CA GLY A 119 0.62 -15.86 17.85
C GLY A 119 1.02 -15.00 19.05
N GLU A 120 2.32 -14.83 19.24
CA GLU A 120 2.87 -14.14 20.40
C GLU A 120 2.62 -12.64 20.34
N MET A 121 2.20 -12.10 21.49
CA MET A 121 2.05 -10.67 21.69
C MET A 121 3.25 -10.15 22.47
N PRO A 122 3.89 -9.04 22.06
CA PRO A 122 4.92 -8.43 22.88
C PRO A 122 4.33 -7.84 24.17
N ASP A 123 5.18 -7.61 25.16
CA ASP A 123 4.79 -6.92 26.38
C ASP A 123 4.45 -5.45 26.08
N ILE A 124 3.18 -5.10 26.22
CA ILE A 124 2.66 -3.77 25.93
C ILE A 124 2.34 -3.06 27.25
N SER A 125 3.01 -1.94 27.49
CA SER A 125 2.79 -1.10 28.68
C SER A 125 2.21 0.25 28.27
N ILE A 126 1.05 0.59 28.83
CA ILE A 126 0.35 1.86 28.61
C ILE A 126 0.19 2.55 29.97
N ASN A 127 1.04 3.55 30.23
CA ASN A 127 1.07 4.26 31.52
C ASN A 127 0.10 5.45 31.54
N LYS A 128 -1.18 5.22 31.20
CA LYS A 128 -2.24 6.24 31.21
C LYS A 128 -3.57 5.62 31.63
N LYS A 129 -4.29 6.28 32.53
CA LYS A 129 -5.60 5.82 33.03
C LYS A 129 -6.70 5.79 31.97
N ASN A 130 -6.66 6.72 31.01
CA ASN A 130 -7.61 6.83 29.89
C ASN A 130 -6.81 7.09 28.60
N PRO A 131 -6.18 6.05 28.01
CA PRO A 131 -5.37 6.25 26.82
C PRO A 131 -6.24 6.60 25.61
N SER A 132 -5.77 7.54 24.79
CA SER A 132 -6.33 7.78 23.47
C SER A 132 -5.98 6.64 22.50
N TYR A 133 -6.63 6.58 21.33
CA TYR A 133 -6.26 5.61 20.29
C TYR A 133 -4.78 5.73 19.90
N ASP A 134 -4.26 6.95 19.77
CA ASP A 134 -2.86 7.20 19.45
C ASP A 134 -1.90 6.75 20.56
N ASP A 135 -2.31 6.86 21.83
CA ASP A 135 -1.51 6.34 22.95
C ASP A 135 -1.39 4.82 22.89
N VAL A 136 -2.49 4.12 22.60
CA VAL A 136 -2.50 2.65 22.45
C VAL A 136 -1.67 2.24 21.23
N ILE A 137 -1.91 2.86 20.06
CA ILE A 137 -1.16 2.62 18.82
C ILE A 137 0.34 2.84 19.04
N GLY A 138 0.70 3.95 19.69
CA GLY A 138 2.08 4.28 20.01
C GLY A 138 2.74 3.23 20.91
N ALA A 139 2.02 2.70 21.91
CA ALA A 139 2.53 1.65 22.79
C ALA A 139 2.77 0.33 22.04
N PHE A 140 1.83 -0.11 21.21
CA PHE A 140 2.00 -1.31 20.37
C PHE A 140 3.17 -1.14 19.39
N ASN A 141 3.25 0.00 18.71
CA ASN A 141 4.34 0.26 17.76
C ASN A 141 5.70 0.29 18.45
N LYS A 142 5.79 0.90 19.65
CA LYS A 142 7.01 0.89 20.48
C LYS A 142 7.41 -0.53 20.91
N ALA A 143 6.43 -1.42 21.08
CA ALA A 143 6.65 -2.82 21.42
C ALA A 143 7.02 -3.70 20.19
N GLY A 144 7.22 -3.11 19.00
CA GLY A 144 7.65 -3.81 17.79
C GLY A 144 6.51 -4.29 16.88
N MET A 145 5.27 -3.89 17.18
CA MET A 145 4.15 -4.08 16.26
C MET A 145 4.11 -2.97 15.21
N GLU A 146 3.30 -3.17 14.18
CA GLU A 146 3.00 -2.20 13.15
C GLU A 146 1.48 -2.07 13.04
N ILE A 147 0.91 -1.23 13.89
CA ILE A 147 -0.50 -0.86 13.78
C ILE A 147 -0.62 0.16 12.66
N ALA A 148 -1.43 -0.18 11.66
CA ALA A 148 -1.77 0.70 10.56
C ALA A 148 -3.29 0.83 10.47
N TYR A 149 -3.75 1.96 9.93
CA TYR A 149 -5.17 2.20 9.76
C TYR A 149 -5.51 2.84 8.41
N SER A 150 -6.78 2.73 8.03
CA SER A 150 -7.35 3.43 6.89
C SER A 150 -8.63 4.17 7.32
N SER A 151 -8.88 5.34 6.72
CA SER A 151 -10.16 6.01 6.87
C SER A 151 -11.19 5.31 5.98
N GLY A 152 -12.19 4.68 6.60
CA GLY A 152 -13.32 4.10 5.87
C GLY A 152 -14.21 5.19 5.26
N THR A 153 -14.96 4.83 4.22
CA THR A 153 -16.00 5.69 3.61
C THR A 153 -17.10 6.09 4.59
N SER A 154 -17.31 5.27 5.64
CA SER A 154 -18.26 5.53 6.73
C SER A 154 -17.76 6.50 7.80
N GLY A 155 -16.51 6.97 7.70
CA GLY A 155 -15.90 7.88 8.67
C GLY A 155 -15.34 7.22 9.94
N ARG A 156 -15.54 5.91 10.15
CA ARG A 156 -14.83 5.14 11.19
C ARG A 156 -13.57 4.51 10.59
N TYR A 157 -12.48 4.52 11.34
CA TYR A 157 -11.22 3.92 10.88
C TYR A 157 -11.31 2.39 10.92
N THR A 158 -10.52 1.72 10.09
CA THR A 158 -10.17 0.31 10.27
C THR A 158 -8.77 0.25 10.86
N PHE A 159 -8.57 -0.46 11.96
CA PHE A 159 -7.25 -0.69 12.57
C PHE A 159 -6.82 -2.13 12.40
N ILE A 160 -5.60 -2.36 11.92
CA ILE A 160 -5.06 -3.69 11.68
C ILE A 160 -3.69 -3.83 12.32
N PRO A 161 -3.55 -4.69 13.36
CA PRO A 161 -2.26 -4.98 13.96
C PRO A 161 -1.46 -5.97 13.12
N ARG A 162 -0.17 -5.70 12.94
CA ARG A 162 0.78 -6.63 12.33
C ARG A 162 2.03 -6.72 13.19
N ASN A 163 2.70 -7.86 13.17
CA ASN A 163 4.10 -7.91 13.56
C ASN A 163 4.98 -7.42 12.39
N LYS A 164 6.26 -7.18 12.67
CA LYS A 164 7.20 -6.66 11.67
C LYS A 164 7.34 -7.56 10.45
N LYS A 165 7.41 -8.90 10.65
CA LYS A 165 7.47 -9.88 9.54
C LYS A 165 6.29 -9.72 8.58
N THR A 166 5.07 -9.65 9.12
CA THR A 166 3.84 -9.53 8.31
C THR A 166 3.79 -8.19 7.58
N PHE A 167 4.22 -7.11 8.22
CA PHE A 167 4.28 -5.80 7.59
C PHE A 167 5.30 -5.80 6.43
N TYR A 168 6.49 -6.35 6.65
CA TYR A 168 7.52 -6.49 5.62
C TYR A 168 7.08 -7.35 4.44
N ALA A 169 6.32 -8.41 4.66
CA ALA A 169 5.76 -9.20 3.56
C ALA A 169 4.85 -8.35 2.65
N SER A 170 4.03 -7.47 3.22
CA SER A 170 3.20 -6.56 2.43
C SER A 170 4.02 -5.52 1.65
N GLU A 171 5.05 -4.95 2.30
CA GLU A 171 5.96 -3.99 1.66
C GLU A 171 6.73 -4.62 0.49
N TYR A 172 7.28 -5.82 0.71
CA TYR A 172 7.93 -6.59 -0.34
C TYR A 172 6.97 -6.97 -1.47
N ALA A 173 5.76 -7.42 -1.15
CA ALA A 173 4.75 -7.75 -2.14
C ALA A 173 4.40 -6.55 -3.04
N LEU A 174 4.28 -5.34 -2.47
CA LEU A 174 4.05 -4.12 -3.25
C LEU A 174 5.24 -3.83 -4.19
N ALA A 175 6.46 -3.93 -3.68
CA ALA A 175 7.67 -3.71 -4.48
C ALA A 175 7.75 -4.72 -5.63
N LYS A 176 7.66 -6.01 -5.31
CA LYS A 176 7.78 -7.11 -6.26
C LYS A 176 6.71 -7.05 -7.34
N THR A 177 5.46 -6.83 -6.98
CA THR A 177 4.34 -6.76 -7.96
C THR A 177 4.52 -5.60 -8.94
N VAL A 178 4.77 -4.38 -8.44
CA VAL A 178 4.93 -3.20 -9.29
C VAL A 178 6.19 -3.29 -10.14
N ILE A 179 7.34 -3.62 -9.55
CA ILE A 179 8.62 -3.66 -10.25
C ILE A 179 8.65 -4.77 -11.30
N SER A 180 8.05 -5.94 -11.02
CA SER A 180 7.94 -7.00 -12.03
C SER A 180 7.10 -6.56 -13.23
N MET A 181 5.99 -5.83 -12.99
CA MET A 181 5.12 -5.37 -14.08
C MET A 181 5.75 -4.30 -14.96
N VAL A 182 6.61 -3.44 -14.41
CA VAL A 182 7.30 -2.42 -15.22
C VAL A 182 8.61 -2.91 -15.83
N TYR A 183 8.95 -4.20 -15.75
CA TYR A 183 10.18 -4.73 -16.34
C TYR A 183 10.31 -4.35 -17.84
N PRO A 184 11.50 -3.94 -18.34
CA PRO A 184 12.80 -3.79 -17.65
C PRO A 184 13.10 -2.36 -17.16
N PHE A 185 12.09 -1.62 -16.69
CA PHE A 185 12.21 -0.19 -16.38
C PHE A 185 13.06 0.11 -15.13
N TRP A 186 12.72 -0.47 -13.97
CA TRP A 186 13.38 -0.14 -12.68
C TRP A 186 14.92 -0.29 -12.70
N GLN A 187 15.58 0.63 -11.99
CA GLN A 187 16.99 0.54 -11.61
C GLN A 187 17.15 1.27 -10.28
N TYR A 188 18.15 0.92 -9.47
CA TYR A 188 18.29 1.48 -8.13
C TYR A 188 18.59 2.99 -8.16
N GLU A 189 19.45 3.44 -9.09
CA GLU A 189 19.98 4.80 -9.20
C GLU A 189 18.98 5.82 -9.80
N MET A 190 17.72 5.42 -9.96
CA MET A 190 16.65 6.30 -10.43
C MET A 190 16.21 7.29 -9.33
N ASP A 191 15.44 8.30 -9.72
CA ASP A 191 14.80 9.21 -8.77
C ASP A 191 13.33 8.85 -8.57
N GLY A 192 12.84 9.01 -7.35
CA GLY A 192 11.48 8.71 -6.96
C GLY A 192 10.76 9.91 -6.38
N TYR A 193 9.46 10.01 -6.65
CA TYR A 193 8.58 10.99 -6.01
C TYR A 193 7.36 10.29 -5.41
N LEU A 194 7.32 10.23 -4.08
CA LEU A 194 6.23 9.62 -3.34
C LEU A 194 5.07 10.60 -3.17
N MET A 195 3.99 10.37 -3.90
CA MET A 195 2.70 11.07 -3.82
C MET A 195 1.81 10.50 -2.70
N MET A 196 2.42 10.20 -1.55
CA MET A 196 1.76 9.72 -0.33
C MET A 196 2.34 10.46 0.89
N PRO A 197 1.68 10.40 2.07
CA PRO A 197 2.30 10.82 3.31
C PRO A 197 3.60 10.06 3.59
N ASN A 198 4.59 10.76 4.15
CA ASN A 198 5.88 10.17 4.51
C ASN A 198 5.68 8.92 5.41
N PRO A 199 6.15 7.73 4.99
CA PRO A 199 5.93 6.47 5.70
C PRO A 199 6.47 6.48 7.13
N HIS A 200 7.51 7.27 7.41
CA HIS A 200 8.14 7.36 8.74
C HIS A 200 7.39 8.28 9.70
N LYS A 201 6.34 8.98 9.23
CA LYS A 201 5.58 9.96 10.01
C LYS A 201 4.09 9.66 10.11
N THR A 202 3.58 8.65 9.40
CA THR A 202 2.15 8.34 9.37
C THR A 202 1.88 6.91 9.83
N ASN A 203 0.69 6.69 10.40
CA ASN A 203 0.13 5.36 10.61
C ASN A 203 -0.97 5.01 9.59
N VAL A 204 -1.24 5.90 8.63
CA VAL A 204 -2.14 5.61 7.50
C VAL A 204 -1.48 4.58 6.59
N TYR A 205 -2.10 3.41 6.45
CA TYR A 205 -1.52 2.26 5.76
C TYR A 205 -1.01 2.55 4.35
N ALA A 206 -1.79 3.27 3.55
CA ALA A 206 -1.42 3.62 2.17
C ALA A 206 -0.12 4.43 2.06
N GLY A 207 0.21 5.26 3.06
CA GLY A 207 1.50 5.92 3.14
C GLY A 207 2.56 5.03 3.80
N LYS A 208 2.22 4.40 4.93
CA LYS A 208 3.15 3.63 5.76
C LYS A 208 3.80 2.46 5.01
N VAL A 209 3.05 1.74 4.18
CA VAL A 209 3.54 0.59 3.41
C VAL A 209 4.50 0.97 2.26
N CYS A 210 4.59 2.26 1.94
CA CYS A 210 5.53 2.76 0.94
C CYS A 210 6.95 2.96 1.51
N SER A 211 7.26 2.48 2.73
CA SER A 211 8.62 2.62 3.27
C SER A 211 9.65 1.88 2.42
N MET A 212 9.26 0.74 1.81
CA MET A 212 10.06 0.02 0.83
C MET A 212 10.55 0.86 -0.35
N TYR A 213 9.84 1.95 -0.69
CA TYR A 213 10.19 2.76 -1.85
C TYR A 213 11.56 3.42 -1.67
N PHE A 214 11.92 3.76 -0.42
CA PHE A 214 13.21 4.32 -0.04
C PHE A 214 14.34 3.29 -0.02
N ASP A 215 14.02 2.00 -0.01
CA ASP A 215 15.00 0.92 -0.08
C ASP A 215 15.16 0.39 -1.52
N ALA A 216 14.08 0.47 -2.31
CA ALA A 216 14.07 0.08 -3.71
C ALA A 216 14.68 1.13 -4.65
N ILE A 217 14.72 2.41 -4.23
CA ILE A 217 15.20 3.54 -5.05
C ILE A 217 16.17 4.41 -4.24
N GLU A 218 17.25 4.84 -4.87
CA GLU A 218 18.34 5.59 -4.23
C GLU A 218 17.88 6.96 -3.70
N ASN A 219 17.14 7.72 -4.50
CA ASN A 219 16.76 9.09 -4.17
C ASN A 219 15.24 9.25 -4.22
N VAL A 220 14.60 9.43 -3.06
CA VAL A 220 13.13 9.58 -2.97
C VAL A 220 12.76 10.89 -2.28
N GLU A 221 11.97 11.71 -2.98
CA GLU A 221 11.28 12.86 -2.39
C GLU A 221 9.82 12.55 -2.04
N VAL A 222 9.26 13.29 -1.09
CA VAL A 222 7.86 13.09 -0.64
C VAL A 222 7.00 14.33 -0.88
N ALA A 223 5.79 14.11 -1.39
CA ALA A 223 4.80 15.17 -1.57
C ALA A 223 4.35 15.74 -0.21
N ILE A 224 4.15 14.88 0.79
CA ILE A 224 3.53 15.20 2.08
C ILE A 224 4.43 14.73 3.23
N ASP A 225 5.25 15.65 3.76
CA ASP A 225 6.20 15.36 4.85
C ASP A 225 5.60 15.54 6.27
N ARG A 226 4.37 15.08 6.46
CA ARG A 226 3.63 15.16 7.73
C ARG A 226 2.51 14.15 7.77
N ASP A 227 2.03 13.83 8.97
CA ASP A 227 0.76 13.15 9.10
C ASP A 227 -0.40 14.12 8.77
N ILE A 228 -1.42 13.62 8.10
CA ILE A 228 -2.67 14.37 7.87
C ILE A 228 -3.81 13.55 8.46
N PRO A 229 -4.25 13.87 9.70
CA PRO A 229 -5.36 13.16 10.32
C PRO A 229 -6.61 13.25 9.45
N ALA A 230 -7.33 12.14 9.25
CA ALA A 230 -8.53 12.18 8.41
C ALA A 230 -9.65 13.03 9.02
N ASP A 231 -9.65 13.24 10.33
CA ASP A 231 -10.61 14.14 10.99
C ASP A 231 -10.32 15.60 10.68
N LEU A 232 -9.05 16.01 10.51
CA LEU A 232 -8.72 17.34 10.01
C LEU A 232 -9.28 17.55 8.59
N ILE A 233 -9.22 16.51 7.76
CA ILE A 233 -9.77 16.51 6.41
C ILE A 233 -11.31 16.62 6.45
N LYS A 234 -11.99 15.83 7.28
CA LYS A 234 -13.45 15.91 7.44
C LYS A 234 -13.89 17.27 7.99
N GLU A 235 -13.17 17.81 8.97
CA GLU A 235 -13.43 19.15 9.51
C GLU A 235 -13.29 20.23 8.41
N ALA A 236 -12.33 20.05 7.50
CA ALA A 236 -12.18 20.89 6.32
C ALA A 236 -13.33 20.76 5.33
N MET A 237 -14.20 19.74 5.40
CA MET A 237 -15.38 19.61 4.53
C MET A 237 -16.64 20.23 5.13
N GLY A 238 -16.63 20.53 6.45
CA GLY A 238 -17.78 21.12 7.15
C GLY A 238 -18.09 22.57 6.75
N SER A 239 -19.04 23.18 7.45
CA SER A 239 -19.43 24.59 7.31
C SER A 239 -18.99 25.45 8.50
N GLY A 240 -18.82 26.75 8.30
CA GLY A 240 -18.49 27.72 9.36
C GLY A 240 -17.05 28.22 9.34
N ILE A 241 -16.75 29.18 10.21
CA ILE A 241 -15.49 29.95 10.21
C ILE A 241 -14.27 29.04 10.42
N LYS A 242 -14.34 28.09 11.37
CA LYS A 242 -13.27 27.12 11.63
C LYS A 242 -12.97 26.27 10.38
N SER A 243 -14.01 25.73 9.74
CA SER A 243 -13.87 24.96 8.50
C SER A 243 -13.27 25.83 7.38
N SER A 244 -13.73 27.07 7.19
CA SER A 244 -13.18 27.98 6.18
C SER A 244 -11.69 28.24 6.36
N MET A 245 -11.22 28.42 7.60
CA MET A 245 -9.79 28.57 7.91
C MET A 245 -9.00 27.30 7.59
N ILE A 246 -9.53 26.11 7.95
CA ILE A 246 -8.89 24.83 7.63
C ILE A 246 -8.84 24.62 6.11
N LYS A 247 -9.94 24.85 5.39
CA LYS A 247 -10.00 24.81 3.91
C LYS A 247 -8.93 25.69 3.29
N PHE A 248 -8.76 26.92 3.78
CA PHE A 248 -7.73 27.84 3.29
C PHE A 248 -6.32 27.29 3.53
N ALA A 249 -6.04 26.77 4.74
CA ALA A 249 -4.76 26.17 5.07
C ALA A 249 -4.44 24.93 4.22
N VAL A 250 -5.42 24.05 3.99
CA VAL A 250 -5.31 22.89 3.09
C VAL A 250 -5.03 23.35 1.66
N LYS A 251 -5.79 24.31 1.12
CA LYS A 251 -5.57 24.87 -0.23
C LYS A 251 -4.17 25.44 -0.39
N ARG A 252 -3.68 26.20 0.60
CA ARG A 252 -2.31 26.75 0.61
C ARG A 252 -1.26 25.63 0.69
N GLY A 253 -1.53 24.59 1.48
CA GLY A 253 -0.71 23.38 1.56
C GLY A 253 -0.59 22.67 0.21
N ASN A 254 -1.73 22.42 -0.45
CA ASN A 254 -1.79 21.79 -1.76
C ASN A 254 -1.04 22.61 -2.81
N LYS A 255 -1.23 23.94 -2.85
CA LYS A 255 -0.47 24.80 -3.77
C LYS A 255 1.05 24.68 -3.57
N LYS A 256 1.51 24.65 -2.31
CA LYS A 256 2.94 24.46 -2.01
C LYS A 256 3.43 23.08 -2.46
N MET A 257 2.65 22.03 -2.23
CA MET A 257 2.98 20.67 -2.67
C MET A 257 3.10 20.58 -4.19
N VAL A 258 2.09 21.07 -4.91
CA VAL A 258 2.08 21.12 -6.39
C VAL A 258 3.31 21.86 -6.91
N ASN A 259 3.60 23.05 -6.39
CA ASN A 259 4.75 23.83 -6.83
C ASN A 259 6.10 23.14 -6.56
N ARG A 260 6.21 22.34 -5.48
CA ARG A 260 7.42 21.56 -5.21
C ARG A 260 7.59 20.44 -6.23
N MET A 261 6.53 19.71 -6.54
CA MET A 261 6.59 18.63 -7.52
C MET A 261 6.88 19.15 -8.93
N ILE A 262 6.30 20.29 -9.34
CA ILE A 262 6.64 20.94 -10.63
C ILE A 262 8.12 21.34 -10.65
N LYS A 263 8.64 21.92 -9.54
CA LYS A 263 10.06 22.24 -9.45
C LYS A 263 10.93 20.99 -9.62
N TRP A 264 10.56 19.89 -8.97
CA TRP A 264 11.26 18.61 -9.11
C TRP A 264 11.21 18.08 -10.55
N LEU A 265 10.07 18.13 -11.24
CA LEU A 265 9.94 17.73 -12.65
C LEU A 265 10.90 18.55 -13.56
N ARG A 266 10.95 19.88 -13.38
CA ARG A 266 11.86 20.78 -14.11
C ARG A 266 13.34 20.51 -13.84
N GLU A 267 13.67 20.01 -12.65
CA GLU A 267 15.03 19.59 -12.31
C GLU A 267 15.36 18.26 -13.01
N LYS A 268 14.46 17.28 -12.93
CA LYS A 268 14.67 15.93 -13.46
C LYS A 268 14.69 15.83 -14.97
N GLU A 269 13.91 16.66 -15.67
CA GLU A 269 13.96 16.76 -17.14
C GLU A 269 15.40 17.04 -17.66
N LYS A 270 16.20 17.78 -16.88
CA LYS A 270 17.58 18.14 -17.25
C LYS A 270 18.59 17.03 -16.98
N GLU A 271 18.28 16.10 -16.11
CA GLU A 271 19.20 15.05 -15.64
C GLU A 271 19.20 13.81 -16.53
N ASN A 272 18.17 13.65 -17.39
CA ASN A 272 17.96 12.47 -18.25
C ASN A 272 18.10 11.13 -17.52
N LYS A 273 17.74 11.11 -16.24
CA LYS A 273 17.68 9.92 -15.39
C LYS A 273 16.27 9.32 -15.45
N LYS A 274 16.18 8.02 -15.19
CA LYS A 274 14.89 7.39 -14.94
C LYS A 274 14.24 7.99 -13.69
N ILE A 275 12.94 8.22 -13.76
CA ILE A 275 12.13 8.72 -12.67
C ILE A 275 10.90 7.83 -12.44
N SER A 276 10.46 7.71 -11.19
CA SER A 276 9.14 7.15 -10.88
C SER A 276 8.34 8.05 -9.98
N MET A 277 7.02 7.98 -10.11
CA MET A 277 6.08 8.63 -9.23
C MET A 277 5.10 7.58 -8.70
N ILE A 278 5.03 7.40 -7.38
CA ILE A 278 4.14 6.41 -6.75
C ILE A 278 3.19 7.12 -5.79
N GLY A 279 1.88 6.88 -5.89
CA GLY A 279 0.94 7.31 -4.84
C GLY A 279 -0.44 7.73 -5.32
N LEU A 280 -1.02 8.76 -4.67
CA LEU A 280 -2.42 9.14 -4.86
C LEU A 280 -2.63 9.84 -6.22
N PRO A 281 -3.57 9.38 -7.06
CA PRO A 281 -3.77 9.96 -8.40
C PRO A 281 -4.14 11.44 -8.39
N PHE A 282 -4.85 11.90 -7.36
CA PHE A 282 -5.27 13.31 -7.28
C PHE A 282 -4.08 14.28 -7.13
N ILE A 283 -2.93 13.84 -6.58
CA ILE A 283 -1.76 14.70 -6.43
C ILE A 283 -1.19 15.01 -7.82
N LEU A 284 -0.98 13.98 -8.65
CA LEU A 284 -0.52 14.17 -10.02
C LEU A 284 -1.56 14.92 -10.86
N HIS A 285 -2.84 14.66 -10.62
CA HIS A 285 -3.93 15.40 -11.26
C HIS A 285 -3.81 16.93 -11.03
N PHE A 286 -3.57 17.37 -9.79
CA PHE A 286 -3.41 18.79 -9.49
C PHE A 286 -2.15 19.39 -10.09
N VAL A 287 -1.07 18.61 -10.18
CA VAL A 287 0.16 19.02 -10.87
C VAL A 287 -0.11 19.20 -12.36
N MET A 288 -0.73 18.22 -13.01
CA MET A 288 -1.09 18.27 -14.43
C MET A 288 -2.02 19.44 -14.75
N ASN A 289 -3.05 19.70 -13.93
CA ASN A 289 -3.92 20.88 -14.11
C ASN A 289 -3.10 22.19 -14.07
N LYS A 290 -2.11 22.27 -13.16
CA LYS A 290 -1.30 23.46 -13.01
C LYS A 290 -0.32 23.66 -14.18
N LEU A 291 0.22 22.57 -14.72
CA LEU A 291 1.06 22.57 -15.92
C LEU A 291 0.28 23.01 -17.15
N GLU A 292 -0.94 22.50 -17.34
CA GLU A 292 -1.86 22.93 -18.40
C GLU A 292 -2.17 24.44 -18.32
N GLU A 293 -2.46 24.95 -17.11
CA GLU A 293 -2.66 26.40 -16.89
C GLU A 293 -1.42 27.24 -17.25
N GLU A 294 -0.21 26.70 -17.06
CA GLU A 294 1.06 27.35 -17.36
C GLU A 294 1.52 27.14 -18.82
N GLY A 295 0.82 26.28 -19.58
CA GLY A 295 1.23 25.89 -20.93
C GLY A 295 2.56 25.12 -20.96
N GLU A 296 2.90 24.43 -19.86
CA GLU A 296 4.15 23.68 -19.71
C GLU A 296 3.89 22.18 -19.84
N THR A 297 4.77 21.49 -20.55
CA THR A 297 4.76 20.04 -20.76
C THR A 297 6.18 19.52 -20.64
N PHE A 298 6.30 18.25 -20.25
CA PHE A 298 7.57 17.52 -20.21
C PHE A 298 7.51 16.33 -21.17
N ASP A 299 8.67 15.83 -21.55
CA ASP A 299 8.80 14.56 -22.26
C ASP A 299 9.82 13.66 -21.56
N PHE A 300 9.34 12.83 -20.64
CA PHE A 300 10.18 11.82 -19.98
C PHE A 300 10.30 10.54 -20.82
N GLY A 301 9.43 10.31 -21.83
CA GLY A 301 9.40 9.09 -22.63
C GLY A 301 9.56 7.82 -21.79
N GLU A 302 10.41 6.91 -22.27
CA GLU A 302 10.76 5.64 -21.62
C GLU A 302 11.58 5.78 -20.31
N ASN A 303 11.86 7.01 -19.86
CA ASN A 303 12.53 7.28 -18.60
C ASN A 303 11.55 7.62 -17.46
N GLY A 304 10.25 7.67 -17.67
CA GLY A 304 9.29 7.98 -16.60
C GLY A 304 8.28 6.87 -16.36
N ALA A 305 8.02 6.51 -15.10
CA ALA A 305 6.93 5.61 -14.74
C ALA A 305 6.03 6.18 -13.65
N VAL A 306 4.76 5.78 -13.65
CA VAL A 306 3.76 6.16 -12.66
C VAL A 306 3.07 4.91 -12.14
N ALA A 307 2.98 4.76 -10.82
CA ALA A 307 2.12 3.77 -10.19
C ALA A 307 1.14 4.49 -9.25
N THR A 308 -0.13 4.51 -9.60
CA THR A 308 -1.17 5.10 -8.75
C THR A 308 -1.82 4.07 -7.84
N GLY A 309 -2.38 4.50 -6.72
CA GLY A 309 -3.14 3.65 -5.83
C GLY A 309 -3.83 4.43 -4.72
N GLY A 310 -4.67 3.76 -3.93
CA GLY A 310 -5.37 4.36 -2.78
C GLY A 310 -6.52 5.30 -3.12
N GLY A 311 -6.80 5.55 -4.41
CA GLY A 311 -7.97 6.27 -4.92
C GLY A 311 -7.94 7.78 -4.71
N TRP A 312 -9.08 8.43 -4.97
CA TRP A 312 -9.21 9.90 -4.98
C TRP A 312 -9.57 10.49 -3.61
N LYS A 313 -9.87 9.63 -2.63
CA LYS A 313 -10.18 10.00 -1.24
C LYS A 313 -11.31 11.03 -1.19
N ILE A 314 -11.04 12.24 -0.70
CA ILE A 314 -12.02 13.33 -0.60
C ILE A 314 -12.26 14.05 -1.92
N TYR A 315 -11.40 13.81 -2.93
CA TYR A 315 -11.49 14.38 -4.27
C TYR A 315 -12.23 13.43 -5.22
N GLU A 316 -13.12 12.57 -4.70
CA GLU A 316 -13.89 11.61 -5.50
C GLU A 316 -14.77 12.32 -6.55
N ASN A 317 -15.18 13.56 -6.30
CA ASN A 317 -15.90 14.41 -7.25
C ASN A 317 -15.03 14.87 -8.45
N GLU A 318 -13.70 14.78 -8.35
CA GLU A 318 -12.76 15.08 -9.42
C GLU A 318 -12.26 13.80 -10.12
N ARG A 319 -12.71 12.62 -9.66
CA ARG A 319 -12.30 11.34 -10.21
C ARG A 319 -12.64 11.24 -11.69
N MET A 320 -11.70 10.69 -12.44
CA MET A 320 -11.86 10.39 -13.86
C MET A 320 -11.58 8.92 -14.16
N PRO A 321 -12.03 8.41 -15.33
CA PRO A 321 -11.64 7.10 -15.81
C PRO A 321 -10.11 6.97 -15.85
N VAL A 322 -9.60 5.81 -15.45
CA VAL A 322 -8.15 5.56 -15.39
C VAL A 322 -7.48 5.73 -16.76
N GLU A 323 -8.15 5.34 -17.85
CA GLU A 323 -7.71 5.58 -19.23
C GLU A 323 -7.49 7.06 -19.53
N LYS A 324 -8.42 7.92 -19.08
CA LYS A 324 -8.29 9.37 -19.24
C LYS A 324 -7.13 9.93 -18.42
N PHE A 325 -6.94 9.42 -17.20
CA PHE A 325 -5.80 9.81 -16.37
C PHE A 325 -4.47 9.44 -17.04
N ARG A 326 -4.32 8.19 -17.52
CA ARG A 326 -3.13 7.74 -18.26
C ARG A 326 -2.87 8.57 -19.51
N LYS A 327 -3.91 8.88 -20.29
CA LYS A 327 -3.77 9.76 -21.46
C LYS A 327 -3.20 11.13 -21.08
N ARG A 328 -3.67 11.72 -19.97
CA ARG A 328 -3.14 13.01 -19.50
C ARG A 328 -1.68 12.91 -19.03
N VAL A 329 -1.32 11.82 -18.36
CA VAL A 329 0.08 11.55 -17.99
C VAL A 329 0.96 11.52 -19.24
N ASN A 330 0.50 10.87 -20.32
CA ASN A 330 1.20 10.87 -21.61
C ASN A 330 1.25 12.27 -22.26
N ASP A 331 0.10 12.94 -22.39
CA ASP A 331 0.01 14.23 -23.09
C ASP A 331 0.86 15.34 -22.41
N ILE A 332 1.01 15.28 -21.08
CA ILE A 332 1.63 16.36 -20.28
C ILE A 332 3.05 16.03 -19.84
N LEU A 333 3.36 14.74 -19.60
CA LEU A 333 4.66 14.30 -19.10
C LEU A 333 5.43 13.42 -20.10
N GLY A 334 4.84 13.08 -21.24
CA GLY A 334 5.45 12.20 -22.26
C GLY A 334 5.61 10.74 -21.83
N ILE A 335 5.08 10.35 -20.67
CA ILE A 335 5.22 8.99 -20.13
C ILE A 335 4.29 8.02 -20.90
N PRO A 336 4.79 6.90 -21.44
CA PRO A 336 3.98 5.89 -22.10
C PRO A 336 2.87 5.33 -21.20
N GLY A 337 1.75 4.94 -21.79
CA GLY A 337 0.62 4.39 -21.05
C GLY A 337 1.00 3.10 -20.30
N GLU A 338 1.84 2.28 -20.92
CA GLU A 338 2.39 1.01 -20.45
C GLU A 338 3.19 1.18 -19.15
N GLN A 339 3.79 2.35 -18.92
CA GLN A 339 4.52 2.70 -17.70
C GLN A 339 3.64 3.41 -16.66
N CYS A 340 2.34 3.56 -16.91
CA CYS A 340 1.36 4.15 -16.01
C CYS A 340 0.40 3.09 -15.47
N LEU A 341 0.78 2.48 -14.34
CA LEU A 341 0.03 1.39 -13.70
C LEU A 341 -0.87 1.90 -12.57
N ASP A 342 -1.92 1.14 -12.26
CA ASP A 342 -2.71 1.32 -11.04
C ASP A 342 -2.55 0.09 -10.14
N VAL A 343 -2.56 0.34 -8.84
CA VAL A 343 -2.32 -0.64 -7.80
C VAL A 343 -3.46 -0.57 -6.79
N TYR A 344 -4.07 -1.73 -6.55
CA TYR A 344 -5.12 -1.91 -5.58
C TYR A 344 -4.62 -2.72 -4.38
N GLY A 345 -5.06 -2.30 -3.20
CA GLY A 345 -4.79 -2.98 -1.94
C GLY A 345 -5.73 -2.48 -0.86
N MET A 346 -5.79 -3.23 0.24
CA MET A 346 -6.66 -2.95 1.39
C MET A 346 -5.85 -3.02 2.68
N VAL A 347 -6.19 -2.23 3.70
CA VAL A 347 -5.46 -2.24 4.97
C VAL A 347 -5.64 -3.55 5.73
N GLU A 348 -6.70 -4.28 5.44
CA GLU A 348 -7.05 -5.59 5.97
C GLU A 348 -6.21 -6.72 5.33
N GLY A 349 -5.69 -6.50 4.12
CA GLY A 349 -4.90 -7.47 3.35
C GLY A 349 -3.40 -7.17 3.36
N ASN A 350 -2.61 -8.14 2.88
CA ASN A 350 -1.17 -7.99 2.66
C ASN A 350 -0.77 -8.20 1.19
N GLY A 351 -1.74 -8.47 0.32
CA GLY A 351 -1.55 -8.63 -1.12
C GLY A 351 -1.81 -7.32 -1.87
N TRP A 352 -1.21 -7.21 -3.04
CA TRP A 352 -1.30 -6.07 -3.94
C TRP A 352 -1.66 -6.54 -5.33
N MET A 353 -2.74 -5.98 -5.86
CA MET A 353 -3.22 -6.26 -7.20
C MET A 353 -2.76 -5.12 -8.11
N VAL A 354 -2.16 -5.43 -9.25
CA VAL A 354 -1.52 -4.44 -10.12
C VAL A 354 -1.98 -4.60 -11.56
N HIS A 355 -2.09 -3.50 -12.29
CA HIS A 355 -2.33 -3.51 -13.73
C HIS A 355 -1.17 -4.14 -14.50
N CYS A 356 -1.45 -4.92 -15.55
CA CYS A 356 -0.44 -5.19 -16.57
C CYS A 356 -0.18 -3.95 -17.46
N PRO A 357 1.02 -3.81 -18.03
CA PRO A 357 1.34 -2.73 -18.96
C PRO A 357 0.48 -2.71 -20.22
N GLU A 358 0.24 -3.87 -20.85
CA GLU A 358 -0.29 -3.95 -22.21
C GLU A 358 -1.80 -3.76 -22.27
N GLY A 359 -2.51 -4.38 -21.32
CA GLY A 359 -3.97 -4.39 -21.28
C GLY A 359 -4.56 -3.56 -20.13
N HIS A 360 -3.74 -3.16 -19.17
CA HIS A 360 -4.18 -2.54 -17.92
C HIS A 360 -5.28 -3.33 -17.19
N TYR A 361 -5.24 -4.66 -17.29
CA TYR A 361 -6.08 -5.55 -16.50
C TYR A 361 -5.50 -5.67 -15.09
N LEU A 362 -6.35 -5.62 -14.08
CA LEU A 362 -5.94 -5.79 -12.68
C LEU A 362 -5.71 -7.29 -12.38
N HIS A 363 -4.49 -7.66 -12.05
CA HIS A 363 -4.13 -9.02 -11.66
C HIS A 363 -4.45 -9.25 -10.18
N VAL A 364 -5.30 -10.24 -9.86
CA VAL A 364 -5.86 -10.53 -8.52
C VAL A 364 -5.35 -11.84 -7.94
#